data_AF-A0A5U2V3A5-F1
#
_entry.id   AF-A0A5U2V3A5-F1
#
_cell.length_a   1.000
_cell.length_b   1.000
_cell.length_c   1.000
_cell.angle_alpha   90.00
_cell.angle_beta   90.00
_cell.angle_gamma   90.00
#
_symmetry.space_group_name_H-M   'P 1'
#
loop_
_entity.id
_entity.type
_entity.pdbx_description
1 polymer ?
#
loop_
_entity_poly.entity_id
_entity_poly.type
_entity_poly.pdbx_seq_one_letter_code
_entity_poly.pdbx_strand_id
1 'polypeptide(L)'
;MPDISHTPTRSWLFTPAIRPERFIKAVESAADISIIDLEDSVTPNDKAQARKIAMQFLSSRPNSSLKIALRINGMNTHAGIEDLHMLLECRFFPDYIILPKTESAAHLQIVDSLIMMAGSDTRLIGIIESVAGLNAVESIADATPRLCGLMFGAADMAADIGATPAWEPLALARARIVAACAMKGLLAIDAPFFDIGDFSGLKEETLQALSFGFSAKSAIHPAQISVINAAFTPTTAEINHARAVLTENAKGVGIVSGMMIDAAVARQARRLLARAGIFS
;
A
#
# COMPACT_ATOMS: atom_id res chain seq x y z
N MET A 1 16.80 -7.21 -0.34
CA MET A 1 15.40 -6.78 -0.11
C MET A 1 15.48 -5.35 0.38
N PRO A 2 14.66 -4.41 -0.12
CA PRO A 2 14.65 -3.07 0.45
C PRO A 2 14.38 -3.18 1.95
N ASP A 3 15.13 -2.41 2.74
CA ASP A 3 14.96 -2.30 4.19
C ASP A 3 13.61 -1.62 4.45
N ILE A 4 12.55 -2.43 4.47
CA ILE A 4 11.24 -1.99 4.92
C ILE A 4 11.37 -1.95 6.45
N SER A 5 11.61 -0.74 6.96
CA SER A 5 11.67 -0.43 8.39
C SER A 5 10.69 -1.28 9.20
N HIS A 6 11.09 -1.73 10.39
CA HIS A 6 10.39 -2.60 11.36
C HIS A 6 8.95 -2.22 11.76
N THR A 7 8.33 -1.25 11.10
CA THR A 7 6.97 -0.77 11.30
C THR A 7 6.00 -1.57 10.42
N PRO A 8 4.93 -2.16 10.98
CA PRO A 8 3.87 -2.79 10.21
C PRO A 8 3.29 -1.84 9.15
N THR A 9 2.81 -2.37 8.02
CA THR A 9 2.22 -1.60 6.90
C THR A 9 0.88 -2.18 6.45
N ARG A 10 0.15 -2.83 7.36
CA ARG A 10 -1.04 -3.66 7.10
C ARG A 10 -2.23 -2.84 6.62
N SER A 11 -2.43 -1.65 7.19
CA SER A 11 -3.57 -0.77 6.91
C SER A 11 -3.13 0.60 6.41
N TRP A 12 -3.74 1.04 5.31
CA TRP A 12 -3.46 2.33 4.68
C TRP A 12 -4.72 3.19 4.63
N LEU A 13 -4.87 4.14 5.55
CA LEU A 13 -6.10 4.92 5.72
C LEU A 13 -6.12 6.19 4.87
N PHE A 14 -7.00 6.25 3.88
CA PHE A 14 -7.30 7.47 3.12
C PHE A 14 -7.99 8.53 3.97
N THR A 15 -7.42 9.73 3.98
CA THR A 15 -7.97 10.92 4.63
C THR A 15 -7.92 12.11 3.67
N PRO A 16 -9.07 12.73 3.34
CA PRO A 16 -9.10 13.91 2.48
C PRO A 16 -8.28 15.06 3.08
N ALA A 17 -7.41 15.68 2.29
CA ALA A 17 -6.53 16.74 2.78
C ALA A 17 -7.29 17.97 3.30
N ILE A 18 -8.50 18.20 2.78
CA ILE A 18 -9.42 19.27 3.19
C ILE A 18 -10.09 19.03 4.55
N ARG A 19 -9.84 17.88 5.20
CA ARG A 19 -10.37 17.52 6.52
C ARG A 19 -9.25 17.29 7.54
N PRO A 20 -8.47 18.32 7.90
CA PRO A 20 -7.30 18.18 8.77
C PRO A 20 -7.64 17.63 10.17
N GLU A 21 -8.87 17.84 10.65
CA GLU A 21 -9.35 17.26 11.91
C GLU A 21 -9.35 15.72 11.90
N ARG A 22 -9.37 15.10 10.72
CA ARG A 22 -9.30 13.64 10.57
C ARG A 22 -7.89 13.09 10.60
N PHE A 23 -6.86 13.92 10.40
CA PHE A 23 -5.47 13.45 10.51
C PHE A 23 -5.15 12.99 11.93
N ILE A 24 -5.68 13.68 12.94
CA ILE A 24 -5.57 13.28 14.35
C ILE A 24 -6.27 11.93 14.57
N LYS A 25 -7.48 11.76 14.02
CA LYS A 25 -8.20 10.48 14.09
C LYS A 25 -7.44 9.34 13.42
N ALA A 26 -6.70 9.61 12.34
CA ALA A 26 -5.85 8.60 11.72
C ALA A 26 -4.74 8.14 12.69
N VAL A 27 -4.11 9.08 13.42
CA VAL A 27 -3.15 8.78 14.50
C VAL A 27 -3.78 7.94 15.61
N GLU A 28 -5.03 8.22 15.98
CA GLU A 28 -5.75 7.49 17.03
C GLU A 28 -6.29 6.12 16.57
N SER A 29 -6.50 5.92 15.26
CA SER A 29 -7.17 4.73 14.70
C SER A 29 -6.32 3.44 14.69
N ALA A 30 -5.08 3.50 15.15
CA ALA A 30 -4.08 2.43 15.00
C ALA A 30 -3.83 2.01 13.54
N ALA A 31 -4.09 2.91 12.59
CA ALA A 31 -3.68 2.73 11.21
C ALA A 31 -2.15 2.67 11.14
N ASP A 32 -1.61 1.78 10.32
CA ASP A 32 -0.16 1.66 10.15
C ASP A 32 0.38 2.82 9.29
N ILE A 33 -0.38 3.18 8.24
CA ILE A 33 -0.09 4.30 7.35
C ILE A 33 -1.31 5.21 7.24
N SER A 34 -1.10 6.53 7.37
CA SER A 34 -2.11 7.54 7.05
C SER A 34 -1.84 8.17 5.69
N ILE A 35 -2.79 8.04 4.76
CA ILE A 35 -2.73 8.66 3.44
C ILE A 35 -3.45 10.00 3.51
N ILE A 36 -2.72 11.08 3.24
CA ILE A 36 -3.29 12.40 2.96
C ILE A 36 -3.62 12.43 1.47
N ASP A 37 -4.88 12.65 1.15
CA ASP A 37 -5.36 12.57 -0.22
C ASP A 37 -5.58 13.96 -0.83
N LEU A 38 -4.87 14.26 -1.92
CA LEU A 38 -5.05 15.46 -2.74
C LEU A 38 -5.90 15.19 -3.99
N GLU A 39 -6.26 13.93 -4.29
CA GLU A 39 -6.92 13.52 -5.52
C GLU A 39 -8.45 13.39 -5.36
N ASP A 40 -9.05 12.20 -5.48
CA ASP A 40 -10.50 12.05 -5.70
C ASP A 40 -11.36 12.58 -4.56
N SER A 41 -10.83 12.61 -3.34
CA SER A 41 -11.57 13.16 -2.20
C SER A 41 -11.55 14.69 -2.10
N VAL A 42 -10.92 15.36 -3.06
CA VAL A 42 -10.77 16.82 -3.11
C VAL A 42 -11.36 17.36 -4.41
N THR A 43 -12.27 18.32 -4.32
CA THR A 43 -12.88 18.95 -5.50
C THR A 43 -11.84 19.79 -6.26
N PRO A 44 -12.04 20.05 -7.56
CA PRO A 44 -11.10 20.88 -8.34
C PRO A 44 -10.82 22.25 -7.73
N ASN A 45 -11.83 22.90 -7.15
CA ASN A 45 -11.69 24.23 -6.54
C ASN A 45 -10.91 24.20 -5.22
N ASP A 46 -10.90 23.05 -4.54
CA ASP A 46 -10.25 22.92 -3.23
C ASP A 46 -8.80 22.45 -3.32
N LYS A 47 -8.29 22.08 -4.52
CA LYS A 47 -6.93 21.52 -4.71
C LYS A 47 -5.83 22.44 -4.14
N ALA A 48 -5.95 23.74 -4.38
CA ALA A 48 -4.97 24.71 -3.86
C ALA A 48 -4.99 24.80 -2.33
N GLN A 49 -6.18 24.72 -1.71
CA GLN A 49 -6.31 24.70 -0.26
C GLN A 49 -5.81 23.37 0.33
N ALA A 50 -6.14 22.24 -0.31
CA ALA A 50 -5.70 20.91 0.07
C ALA A 50 -4.17 20.81 0.13
N ARG A 51 -3.47 21.31 -0.90
CA ARG A 51 -2.00 21.41 -0.92
C ARG A 51 -1.45 22.18 0.28
N LYS A 52 -2.01 23.36 0.57
CA LYS A 52 -1.60 24.17 1.73
C LYS A 52 -1.77 23.43 3.06
N ILE A 53 -2.90 22.76 3.25
CA ILE A 53 -3.18 21.99 4.46
C ILE A 53 -2.21 20.81 4.59
N ALA A 54 -1.97 20.08 3.50
CA ALA A 54 -1.03 18.95 3.50
C ALA A 54 0.40 19.40 3.86
N MET A 55 0.89 20.50 3.27
CA MET A 55 2.20 21.07 3.60
C MET A 55 2.30 21.49 5.07
N GLN A 56 1.26 22.15 5.58
CA GLN A 56 1.22 22.58 6.98
C GLN A 56 1.29 21.36 7.91
N PHE A 57 0.53 20.31 7.61
CA PHE A 57 0.55 19.08 8.41
C PHE A 57 1.90 18.36 8.36
N LEU A 58 2.52 18.25 7.18
CA LEU A 58 3.87 17.66 7.05
C LEU A 58 4.91 18.44 7.85
N SER A 59 4.80 19.77 7.87
CA SER A 59 5.71 20.65 8.60
C SER A 59 5.49 20.63 10.12
N SER A 60 4.25 20.40 10.57
CA SER A 60 3.88 20.34 11.99
C SER A 60 3.70 18.91 12.49
N ARG A 61 4.23 17.91 11.75
CA ARG A 61 4.00 16.49 12.04
C ARG A 61 4.44 16.19 13.48
N PRO A 62 3.57 15.61 14.33
CA PRO A 62 3.97 15.17 15.66
C PRO A 62 5.13 14.19 15.55
N ASN A 63 6.01 14.14 16.56
CA ASN A 63 7.04 13.10 16.66
C ASN A 63 6.34 11.77 17.00
N SER A 64 5.67 11.19 16.01
CA SER A 64 4.92 9.94 16.10
C SER A 64 5.56 8.90 15.19
N SER A 65 5.38 7.64 15.57
CA SER A 65 5.78 6.50 14.75
C SER A 65 4.86 6.29 13.54
N LEU A 66 3.71 6.98 13.46
CA LEU A 66 2.77 6.85 12.36
C LEU A 66 3.39 7.34 11.06
N LYS A 67 3.45 6.47 10.07
CA LYS A 67 3.96 6.79 8.74
C LYS A 67 2.91 7.54 7.91
N ILE A 68 3.37 8.55 7.17
CA ILE A 68 2.51 9.40 6.35
C ILE A 68 2.77 9.14 4.87
N ALA A 69 1.70 8.90 4.13
CA ALA A 69 1.70 8.86 2.69
C ALA A 69 0.94 10.08 2.13
N LEU A 70 1.35 10.60 0.98
CA LEU A 70 0.64 11.64 0.26
C LEU A 70 0.23 11.11 -1.11
N ARG A 71 -1.08 10.99 -1.38
CA ARG A 71 -1.58 10.75 -2.74
C ARG A 71 -1.68 12.09 -3.47
N ILE A 72 -0.86 12.25 -4.50
CA ILE A 72 -0.90 13.41 -5.39
C ILE A 72 -1.96 13.22 -6.47
N ASN A 73 -2.27 14.26 -7.24
CA ASN A 73 -3.08 14.15 -8.45
C ASN A 73 -2.29 13.51 -9.60
N GLY A 74 -3.01 12.99 -10.60
CA GLY A 74 -2.42 12.39 -11.79
C GLY A 74 -1.39 13.29 -12.49
N MET A 75 -0.24 12.71 -12.84
CA MET A 75 0.93 13.42 -13.42
C MET A 75 0.63 14.12 -14.75
N ASN A 76 -0.44 13.73 -15.44
CA ASN A 76 -0.92 14.33 -16.69
C ASN A 76 -1.91 15.49 -16.48
N THR A 77 -2.14 15.91 -15.24
CA THR A 77 -3.08 16.99 -14.89
C THR A 77 -2.36 18.23 -14.39
N HIS A 78 -2.97 19.41 -14.56
CA HIS A 78 -2.45 20.65 -13.98
C HIS A 78 -2.25 20.54 -12.47
N ALA A 79 -3.22 19.96 -11.76
CA ALA A 79 -3.14 19.74 -10.32
C ALA A 79 -1.96 18.85 -9.93
N GLY A 80 -1.67 17.79 -10.69
CA GLY A 80 -0.53 16.91 -10.44
C GLY A 80 0.81 17.64 -10.58
N ILE A 81 0.95 18.49 -11.60
CA ILE A 81 2.15 19.33 -11.77
C ILE A 81 2.30 20.31 -10.59
N GLU A 82 1.21 20.92 -10.14
CA GLU A 82 1.23 21.78 -8.95
C GLU A 82 1.57 21.02 -7.66
N ASP A 83 1.11 19.77 -7.51
CA ASP A 83 1.43 18.92 -6.36
C ASP A 83 2.93 18.55 -6.33
N LEU A 84 3.52 18.22 -7.48
CA LEU A 84 4.97 17.98 -7.58
C LEU A 84 5.77 19.24 -7.29
N HIS A 85 5.36 20.38 -7.84
CA HIS A 85 6.02 21.65 -7.58
C HIS A 85 6.00 21.98 -6.08
N MET A 86 4.83 21.83 -5.44
CA MET A 86 4.66 21.97 -4.01
C MET A 86 5.60 21.05 -3.21
N LEU A 87 5.73 19.77 -3.61
CA LEU A 87 6.64 18.82 -2.95
C LEU A 87 8.10 19.26 -3.04
N LEU A 88 8.53 19.82 -4.18
CA LEU A 88 9.91 20.31 -4.36
C LEU A 88 10.22 21.56 -3.53
N GLU A 89 9.21 22.34 -3.17
CA GLU A 89 9.35 23.50 -2.28
C GLU A 89 9.29 23.12 -0.78
N CYS A 90 8.84 21.90 -0.47
CA CYS A 90 8.73 21.43 0.91
C CYS A 90 10.10 21.10 1.51
N ARG A 91 10.30 21.51 2.76
CA ARG A 91 11.42 21.04 3.60
C ARG A 91 11.13 19.68 4.25
N PHE A 92 9.86 19.37 4.44
CA PHE A 92 9.40 18.16 5.11
C PHE A 92 8.63 17.29 4.14
N PHE A 93 9.15 16.09 3.88
CA PHE A 93 8.56 15.14 2.94
C PHE A 93 7.72 14.08 3.65
N PRO A 94 6.71 13.51 2.99
CA PRO A 94 6.03 12.32 3.49
C PRO A 94 6.95 11.09 3.45
N ASP A 95 6.63 10.04 4.21
CA ASP A 95 7.35 8.76 4.12
C ASP A 95 7.11 8.10 2.75
N TYR A 96 5.90 8.27 2.19
CA TYR A 96 5.50 7.73 0.90
C TYR A 96 4.82 8.79 0.01
N ILE A 97 5.10 8.77 -1.28
CA ILE A 97 4.26 9.43 -2.30
C ILE A 97 3.52 8.35 -3.08
N ILE A 98 2.21 8.53 -3.22
CA ILE A 98 1.32 7.64 -3.96
C ILE A 98 0.96 8.31 -5.28
N LEU A 99 1.29 7.65 -6.39
CA LEU A 99 0.96 8.11 -7.74
C LEU A 99 -0.32 7.41 -8.21
N PRO A 100 -1.44 8.13 -8.39
CA PRO A 100 -2.62 7.55 -9.03
C PRO A 100 -2.33 7.30 -10.51
N LYS A 101 -3.13 6.43 -11.13
CA LYS A 101 -3.11 6.09 -12.55
C LYS A 101 -1.69 5.86 -13.06
N THR A 102 -0.97 4.98 -12.37
CA THR A 102 0.39 4.64 -12.73
C THR A 102 0.35 3.72 -13.95
N GLU A 103 0.47 4.33 -15.14
CA GLU A 103 0.39 3.62 -16.42
C GLU A 103 1.75 3.43 -17.11
N SER A 104 2.81 4.02 -16.55
CA SER A 104 4.14 3.99 -17.14
C SER A 104 5.24 4.05 -16.08
N ALA A 105 6.30 3.28 -16.29
CA ALA A 105 7.53 3.36 -15.51
C ALA A 105 8.14 4.77 -15.51
N ALA A 106 7.96 5.52 -16.59
CA ALA A 106 8.50 6.88 -16.73
C ALA A 106 7.92 7.85 -15.68
N HIS A 107 6.64 7.69 -15.30
CA HIS A 107 6.04 8.52 -14.25
C HIS A 107 6.80 8.37 -12.93
N LEU A 108 7.12 7.13 -12.55
CA LEU A 108 7.87 6.84 -11.34
C LEU A 108 9.31 7.34 -11.41
N GLN A 109 9.97 7.19 -12.56
CA GLN A 109 11.36 7.63 -12.77
C GLN A 109 11.51 9.15 -12.71
N ILE A 110 10.54 9.89 -13.26
CA ILE A 110 10.48 11.35 -13.15
C ILE A 110 10.38 11.75 -11.68
N VAL A 111 9.41 11.18 -10.95
CA VAL A 111 9.20 11.50 -9.53
C VAL A 111 10.41 11.10 -8.66
N ASP A 112 11.03 9.94 -8.93
CA ASP A 112 12.27 9.53 -8.27
C ASP A 112 13.40 10.55 -8.45
N SER A 113 13.62 11.01 -9.69
CA SER A 113 14.64 12.02 -10.00
C SER A 113 14.38 13.33 -9.25
N LEU A 114 13.11 13.77 -9.21
CA LEU A 114 12.69 14.98 -8.49
C LEU A 114 12.95 14.86 -6.98
N ILE A 115 12.56 13.74 -6.37
CA ILE A 115 12.78 13.48 -4.93
C ILE A 115 14.27 13.37 -4.60
N MET A 116 15.05 12.74 -5.47
CA MET A 116 16.50 12.63 -5.33
C MET A 116 17.17 14.01 -5.34
N MET A 117 16.78 14.89 -6.27
CA MET A 117 17.28 16.27 -6.30
C MET A 117 16.93 17.07 -5.04
N ALA A 118 15.76 16.80 -4.46
CA ALA A 118 15.35 17.39 -3.19
C ALA A 118 16.04 16.77 -1.95
N GLY A 119 16.88 15.75 -2.13
CA GLY A 119 17.62 15.08 -1.05
C GLY A 119 16.74 14.28 -0.08
N SER A 120 15.58 13.79 -0.54
CA SER A 120 14.64 13.06 0.29
C SER A 120 14.70 11.54 0.10
N ASP A 121 14.48 10.80 1.19
CA ASP A 121 14.39 9.34 1.23
C ASP A 121 12.95 8.81 1.02
N THR A 122 12.00 9.71 0.71
CA THR A 122 10.60 9.33 0.43
C THR A 122 10.52 8.17 -0.56
N ARG A 123 9.65 7.21 -0.25
CA ARG A 123 9.40 6.01 -1.05
C ARG A 123 8.20 6.20 -1.97
N LEU A 124 8.11 5.42 -3.04
CA LEU A 124 7.00 5.51 -4.00
C LEU A 124 6.05 4.32 -3.89
N ILE A 125 4.76 4.61 -4.05
CA ILE A 125 3.69 3.63 -4.29
C ILE A 125 3.01 4.02 -5.61
N GLY A 126 2.84 3.06 -6.53
CA GLY A 126 2.03 3.25 -7.72
C GLY A 126 0.64 2.65 -7.54
N ILE A 127 -0.43 3.37 -7.92
CA ILE A 127 -1.76 2.78 -8.01
C ILE A 127 -1.97 2.22 -9.42
N ILE A 128 -2.28 0.92 -9.48
CA ILE A 128 -2.70 0.22 -10.70
C ILE A 128 -4.22 0.16 -10.71
N GLU A 129 -4.82 1.00 -11.56
CA GLU A 129 -6.27 1.22 -11.57
C GLU A 129 -6.84 1.45 -12.98
N SER A 130 -6.06 1.07 -14.01
CA SER A 130 -6.48 1.05 -15.41
C SER A 130 -5.89 -0.17 -16.12
N VAL A 131 -6.50 -0.55 -17.24
CA VAL A 131 -6.02 -1.62 -18.13
C VAL A 131 -4.64 -1.29 -18.68
N ALA A 132 -4.37 -0.02 -18.98
CA ALA A 132 -3.05 0.43 -19.43
C ALA A 132 -1.98 0.18 -18.37
N GLY A 133 -2.24 0.57 -17.11
CA GLY A 133 -1.34 0.28 -15.99
C GLY A 133 -1.19 -1.20 -15.69
N LEU A 134 -2.28 -1.96 -15.80
CA LEU A 134 -2.23 -3.42 -15.64
C LEU A 134 -1.41 -4.08 -16.74
N ASN A 135 -1.53 -3.62 -17.99
CA ASN A 135 -0.76 -4.12 -19.12
C ASN A 135 0.75 -3.84 -18.96
N ALA A 136 1.11 -2.74 -18.30
CA ALA A 136 2.49 -2.35 -18.04
C ALA A 136 3.01 -2.74 -16.64
N VAL A 137 2.27 -3.53 -15.85
CA VAL A 137 2.52 -3.70 -14.41
C VAL A 137 3.92 -4.25 -14.10
N GLU A 138 4.47 -5.12 -14.94
CA GLU A 138 5.81 -5.66 -14.77
C GLU A 138 6.92 -4.61 -15.00
N SER A 139 6.74 -3.73 -15.99
CA SER A 139 7.69 -2.63 -16.24
C SER A 139 7.58 -1.54 -15.18
N ILE A 140 6.37 -1.27 -14.71
CA ILE A 140 6.12 -0.36 -13.58
C ILE A 140 6.78 -0.89 -12.31
N ALA A 141 6.64 -2.18 -12.01
CA ALA A 141 7.26 -2.81 -10.84
C ALA A 141 8.80 -2.75 -10.87
N ASP A 142 9.42 -2.63 -12.04
CA ASP A 142 10.86 -2.51 -12.23
C ASP A 142 11.36 -1.07 -12.41
N ALA A 143 10.46 -0.08 -12.33
CA ALA A 143 10.75 1.27 -12.83
C ALA A 143 11.90 1.97 -12.10
N THR A 144 11.98 1.81 -10.78
CA THR A 144 12.95 2.49 -9.91
C THR A 144 13.14 1.75 -8.59
N PRO A 145 14.34 1.74 -7.98
CA PRO A 145 14.55 1.24 -6.62
C PRO A 145 13.78 2.02 -5.54
N ARG A 146 13.24 3.20 -5.85
CA ARG A 146 12.42 4.01 -4.94
C ARG A 146 11.00 3.46 -4.78
N LEU A 147 10.51 2.69 -5.75
CA LEU A 147 9.23 2.00 -5.66
C LEU A 147 9.30 0.94 -4.55
N CYS A 148 8.40 0.99 -3.59
CA CYS A 148 8.29 -0.04 -2.55
C CYS A 148 6.97 -0.80 -2.56
N GLY A 149 6.00 -0.40 -3.39
CA GLY A 149 4.72 -1.08 -3.45
C GLY A 149 3.83 -0.67 -4.62
N LEU A 150 2.88 -1.54 -4.93
CA LEU A 150 1.76 -1.24 -5.82
C LEU A 150 0.45 -1.40 -5.06
N MET A 151 -0.44 -0.45 -5.25
CA MET A 151 -1.79 -0.45 -4.70
C MET A 151 -2.80 -0.75 -5.81
N PHE A 152 -3.82 -1.54 -5.52
CA PHE A 152 -4.90 -1.80 -6.47
C PHE A 152 -6.02 -0.77 -6.32
N GLY A 153 -6.39 -0.09 -7.41
CA GLY A 153 -7.57 0.79 -7.46
C GLY A 153 -8.77 0.07 -8.08
N ALA A 154 -9.61 -0.55 -7.23
CA ALA A 154 -10.68 -1.43 -7.70
C ALA A 154 -11.83 -0.70 -8.43
N ALA A 155 -12.22 0.50 -7.97
CA ALA A 155 -13.32 1.25 -8.56
C ALA A 155 -12.98 1.72 -9.98
N ASP A 156 -11.84 2.39 -10.16
CA ASP A 156 -11.38 2.85 -11.47
C ASP A 156 -11.06 1.67 -12.40
N MET A 157 -10.44 0.59 -11.92
CA MET A 157 -10.22 -0.60 -12.74
C MET A 157 -11.55 -1.17 -13.24
N ALA A 158 -12.56 -1.28 -12.38
CA ALA A 158 -13.88 -1.78 -12.75
C ALA A 158 -14.55 -0.87 -13.79
N ALA A 159 -14.46 0.45 -13.61
CA ALA A 159 -14.96 1.41 -14.58
C ALA A 159 -14.26 1.28 -15.94
N ASP A 160 -12.94 1.11 -15.95
CA ASP A 160 -12.13 1.02 -17.16
C ASP A 160 -12.41 -0.26 -17.98
N ILE A 161 -12.70 -1.39 -17.31
CA ILE A 161 -13.08 -2.65 -17.98
C ILE A 161 -14.60 -2.80 -18.20
N GLY A 162 -15.42 -1.86 -17.72
CA GLY A 162 -16.88 -1.92 -17.79
C GLY A 162 -17.51 -3.03 -16.91
N ALA A 163 -16.91 -3.33 -15.76
CA ALA A 163 -17.37 -4.35 -14.82
C ALA A 163 -17.91 -3.75 -13.51
N THR A 164 -18.55 -4.59 -12.71
CA THR A 164 -18.90 -4.26 -11.32
C THR A 164 -17.64 -4.27 -10.44
N PRO A 165 -17.46 -3.32 -9.51
CA PRO A 165 -16.34 -3.31 -8.55
C PRO A 165 -16.52 -4.38 -7.46
N ALA A 166 -16.43 -5.64 -7.88
CA ALA A 166 -16.56 -6.83 -7.03
C ALA A 166 -15.29 -7.68 -7.08
N TRP A 167 -15.22 -8.71 -6.24
CA TRP A 167 -14.04 -9.55 -6.13
C TRP A 167 -13.71 -10.31 -7.42
N GLU A 168 -14.66 -11.12 -7.90
CA GLU A 168 -14.47 -12.05 -9.02
C GLU A 168 -14.14 -11.34 -10.34
N PRO A 169 -14.85 -10.26 -10.75
CA PRO A 169 -14.53 -9.54 -11.99
C PRO A 169 -13.12 -8.96 -12.02
N LEU A 170 -12.56 -8.66 -10.84
CA LEU A 170 -11.26 -8.01 -10.67
C LEU A 170 -10.16 -8.97 -10.20
N ALA A 171 -10.46 -10.27 -10.06
CA ALA A 171 -9.53 -11.26 -9.54
C ALA A 171 -8.26 -11.39 -10.40
N LEU A 172 -8.40 -11.32 -11.73
CA LEU A 172 -7.24 -11.35 -12.64
C LEU A 172 -6.32 -10.15 -12.44
N ALA A 173 -6.88 -8.94 -12.30
CA ALA A 173 -6.10 -7.73 -12.07
C ALA A 173 -5.32 -7.82 -10.76
N ARG A 174 -5.99 -8.26 -9.69
CA ARG A 174 -5.36 -8.52 -8.38
C ARG A 174 -4.21 -9.52 -8.48
N ALA A 175 -4.44 -10.67 -9.12
CA ALA A 175 -3.43 -11.71 -9.26
C ALA A 175 -2.19 -11.24 -10.03
N ARG A 176 -2.38 -10.46 -11.12
CA ARG A 176 -1.26 -9.88 -11.89
C ARG A 176 -0.44 -8.88 -11.07
N ILE A 177 -1.10 -8.01 -10.30
CA ILE A 177 -0.42 -7.04 -9.43
C ILE A 177 0.41 -7.78 -8.37
N VAL A 178 -0.16 -8.78 -7.70
CA VAL A 178 0.58 -9.56 -6.70
C VAL A 178 1.78 -10.28 -7.32
N ALA A 179 1.62 -10.87 -8.50
CA ALA A 179 2.71 -11.52 -9.21
C ALA A 179 3.85 -10.53 -9.53
N ALA A 180 3.52 -9.35 -10.06
CA ALA A 180 4.50 -8.30 -10.37
C ALA A 180 5.23 -7.81 -9.11
N CYS A 181 4.49 -7.55 -8.02
CA CYS A 181 5.09 -7.19 -6.74
C CYS A 181 6.04 -8.27 -6.22
N ALA A 182 5.64 -9.55 -6.29
CA ALA A 182 6.44 -10.67 -5.81
C ALA A 182 7.76 -10.83 -6.58
N MET A 183 7.80 -10.53 -7.88
CA MET A 183 9.03 -10.58 -8.69
C MET A 183 10.08 -9.58 -8.22
N LYS A 184 9.66 -8.42 -7.73
CA LYS A 184 10.54 -7.30 -7.34
C LYS A 184 10.65 -7.10 -5.84
N GLY A 185 9.95 -7.92 -5.05
CA GLY A 185 9.92 -7.81 -3.59
C GLY A 185 9.20 -6.54 -3.11
N LEU A 186 8.21 -6.08 -3.87
CA LEU A 186 7.39 -4.91 -3.53
C LEU A 186 6.21 -5.31 -2.64
N LEU A 187 5.70 -4.34 -1.89
CA LEU A 187 4.45 -4.46 -1.16
C LEU A 187 3.27 -4.49 -2.14
N ALA A 188 2.43 -5.51 -2.05
CA ALA A 188 1.12 -5.51 -2.71
C ALA A 188 0.06 -5.01 -1.71
N ILE A 189 -0.61 -3.92 -2.04
CA ILE A 189 -1.67 -3.29 -1.22
C ILE A 189 -3.01 -3.44 -1.95
N ASP A 190 -4.00 -4.06 -1.30
CA ASP A 190 -5.32 -4.23 -1.88
C ASP A 190 -6.18 -2.95 -1.77
N ALA A 191 -7.21 -2.89 -2.61
CA ALA A 191 -8.19 -1.81 -2.69
C ALA A 191 -8.99 -1.62 -1.39
N PRO A 192 -9.63 -0.46 -1.17
CA PRO A 192 -10.52 -0.31 -0.03
C PRO A 192 -11.80 -1.09 -0.24
N PHE A 193 -12.41 -1.54 0.86
CA PHE A 193 -13.78 -2.05 0.84
C PHE A 193 -14.74 -0.87 0.91
N PHE A 194 -15.67 -0.76 -0.04
CA PHE A 194 -16.47 0.45 -0.22
C PHE A 194 -17.68 0.54 0.72
N ASP A 195 -18.27 -0.59 1.13
CA ASP A 195 -19.37 -0.59 2.09
C ASP A 195 -18.82 -0.43 3.52
N ILE A 196 -18.93 0.78 4.07
CA ILE A 196 -18.42 1.09 5.41
C ILE A 196 -19.22 0.38 6.52
N GLY A 197 -20.48 0.00 6.25
CA GLY A 197 -21.37 -0.65 7.22
C GLY A 197 -21.21 -2.16 7.29
N ASP A 198 -20.70 -2.80 6.24
CA ASP A 198 -20.56 -4.25 6.17
C ASP A 198 -19.18 -4.75 6.65
N PHE A 199 -19.06 -4.92 7.97
CA PHE A 199 -17.85 -5.46 8.58
C PHE A 199 -17.60 -6.94 8.24
N SER A 200 -18.65 -7.70 7.93
CA SER A 200 -18.52 -9.12 7.57
C SER A 200 -17.93 -9.25 6.17
N GLY A 201 -18.46 -8.51 5.20
CA GLY A 201 -17.92 -8.42 3.84
C GLY A 201 -16.50 -7.87 3.82
N LEU A 202 -16.21 -6.83 4.61
CA LEU A 202 -14.84 -6.33 4.79
C LEU A 202 -13.89 -7.45 5.26
N LYS A 203 -14.30 -8.22 6.27
CA LYS A 203 -13.47 -9.30 6.80
C LYS A 203 -13.24 -10.39 5.76
N GLU A 204 -14.29 -10.81 5.06
CA GLU A 204 -14.20 -11.83 4.02
C GLU A 204 -13.26 -11.39 2.89
N GLU A 205 -13.48 -10.19 2.34
CA GLU A 205 -12.66 -9.65 1.25
C GLU A 205 -11.20 -9.48 1.68
N THR A 206 -10.96 -9.04 2.92
CA THR A 206 -9.60 -8.89 3.46
C THR A 206 -8.88 -10.23 3.58
N LEU A 207 -9.58 -11.30 3.99
CA LEU A 207 -9.02 -12.66 4.04
C LEU A 207 -8.75 -13.21 2.64
N GLN A 208 -9.58 -12.86 1.65
CA GLN A 208 -9.34 -13.21 0.25
C GLN A 208 -8.11 -12.44 -0.31
N ALA A 209 -7.93 -11.16 0.03
CA ALA A 209 -6.73 -10.40 -0.31
C ALA A 209 -5.47 -11.03 0.29
N LEU A 210 -5.53 -11.41 1.57
CA LEU A 210 -4.44 -12.12 2.24
C LEU A 210 -4.09 -13.43 1.53
N SER A 211 -5.09 -14.19 1.08
CA SER A 211 -4.88 -15.48 0.39
C SER A 211 -4.30 -15.33 -1.03
N PHE A 212 -4.62 -14.23 -1.72
CA PHE A 212 -4.02 -13.88 -3.01
C PHE A 212 -2.54 -13.49 -2.88
N GLY A 213 -2.10 -13.09 -1.69
CA GLY A 213 -0.72 -12.70 -1.41
C GLY A 213 -0.51 -11.18 -1.23
N PHE A 214 -1.60 -10.41 -1.08
CA PHE A 214 -1.49 -9.04 -0.59
C PHE A 214 -0.90 -9.04 0.83
N SER A 215 -0.20 -7.96 1.14
CA SER A 215 0.45 -7.75 2.45
C SER A 215 -0.18 -6.62 3.24
N ALA A 216 -1.07 -5.87 2.59
CA ALA A 216 -1.77 -4.74 3.15
C ALA A 216 -3.11 -4.53 2.44
N LYS A 217 -4.00 -3.74 3.06
CA LYS A 217 -5.23 -3.27 2.44
C LYS A 217 -5.44 -1.80 2.78
N SER A 218 -5.92 -1.05 1.81
CA SER A 218 -6.31 0.34 2.02
C SER A 218 -7.69 0.43 2.69
N ALA A 219 -7.94 1.55 3.38
CA ALA A 219 -9.16 1.83 4.11
C ALA A 219 -9.63 3.23 3.77
N ILE A 220 -10.95 3.43 3.71
CA ILE A 220 -11.58 4.74 3.50
C ILE A 220 -12.29 5.25 4.76
N HIS A 221 -12.33 4.42 5.81
CA HIS A 221 -12.94 4.78 7.08
C HIS A 221 -12.18 4.19 8.28
N PRO A 222 -11.96 4.95 9.38
CA PRO A 222 -11.25 4.45 10.56
C PRO A 222 -11.82 3.16 11.16
N ALA A 223 -13.13 2.93 11.05
CA ALA A 223 -13.78 1.71 11.56
C ALA A 223 -13.28 0.42 10.86
N GLN A 224 -12.70 0.52 9.67
CA GLN A 224 -12.19 -0.63 8.93
C GLN A 224 -10.83 -1.12 9.45
N ILE A 225 -10.09 -0.25 10.16
CA ILE A 225 -8.69 -0.47 10.52
C ILE A 225 -8.52 -1.68 11.44
N SER A 226 -9.38 -1.85 12.45
CA SER A 226 -9.28 -2.98 13.38
C SER A 226 -9.48 -4.32 12.67
N VAL A 227 -10.44 -4.41 11.75
CA VAL A 227 -10.71 -5.62 10.96
C VAL A 227 -9.54 -5.93 10.01
N ILE A 228 -9.02 -4.91 9.32
CA ILE A 228 -7.87 -5.06 8.41
C ILE A 228 -6.63 -5.51 9.20
N ASN A 229 -6.28 -4.80 10.27
CA ASN A 229 -5.12 -5.12 11.09
C ASN A 229 -5.23 -6.53 11.69
N ALA A 230 -6.41 -6.93 12.17
CA ALA A 230 -6.62 -8.28 12.71
C ALA A 230 -6.37 -9.37 11.67
N ALA A 231 -6.83 -9.19 10.42
CA ALA A 231 -6.64 -10.17 9.36
C ALA A 231 -5.17 -10.30 8.91
N PHE A 232 -4.44 -9.17 8.83
CA PHE A 232 -3.03 -9.19 8.41
C PHE A 232 -2.04 -9.48 9.55
N THR A 233 -2.49 -9.54 10.81
CA THR A 233 -1.63 -9.88 11.95
C THR A 233 -1.58 -11.39 12.14
N PRO A 234 -0.42 -12.05 11.96
CA PRO A 234 -0.33 -13.47 12.21
C PRO A 234 -0.60 -13.81 13.67
N THR A 235 -1.35 -14.89 13.89
CA THR A 235 -1.63 -15.43 15.22
C THR A 235 -0.38 -16.08 15.83
N THR A 236 -0.35 -16.19 17.15
CA THR A 236 0.72 -16.90 17.87
C THR A 236 0.89 -18.35 17.38
N ALA A 237 -0.22 -19.02 17.04
CA ALA A 237 -0.20 -20.38 16.51
C ALA A 237 0.49 -20.44 15.14
N GLU A 238 0.16 -19.52 14.23
CA GLU A 238 0.80 -19.41 12.91
C GLU A 238 2.29 -19.08 13.02
N ILE A 239 2.66 -18.17 13.93
CA ILE A 239 4.07 -17.81 14.19
C ILE A 239 4.86 -19.03 14.71
N ASN A 240 4.29 -19.77 15.67
CA ASN A 240 4.94 -20.96 16.22
C ASN A 240 5.08 -22.06 15.16
N HIS A 241 4.06 -22.27 14.34
CA HIS A 241 4.11 -23.21 13.22
C HIS A 241 5.19 -22.79 12.20
N ALA A 242 5.25 -21.52 11.81
CA ALA A 242 6.27 -21.00 10.89
C ALA A 242 7.69 -21.18 11.44
N ARG A 243 7.92 -20.95 12.74
CA ARG A 243 9.21 -21.23 13.40
C ARG A 243 9.58 -22.71 13.37
N ALA A 244 8.61 -23.60 13.60
CA ALA A 244 8.82 -25.04 13.52
C ALA A 244 9.20 -25.47 12.10
N VAL A 245 8.50 -24.94 11.08
CA VAL A 245 8.82 -25.15 9.66
C VAL A 245 10.25 -24.75 9.34
N LEU A 246 10.72 -23.57 9.77
CA LEU A 246 12.08 -23.11 9.47
C LEU A 246 13.15 -23.94 10.19
N THR A 247 12.89 -24.32 11.44
CA THR A 247 13.77 -25.22 12.21
C THR A 247 13.92 -26.57 11.51
N GLU A 248 12.82 -27.13 11.02
CA GLU A 248 12.84 -28.43 10.34
C GLU A 248 13.47 -28.34 8.95
N ASN A 249 13.15 -27.30 8.18
CA ASN A 249 13.76 -27.06 6.86
C ASN A 249 15.29 -26.95 6.92
N ALA A 250 15.86 -26.46 8.03
CA ALA A 250 17.32 -26.38 8.21
C ALA A 250 18.01 -27.76 8.22
N LYS A 251 17.26 -28.85 8.42
CA LYS A 251 17.75 -30.24 8.37
C LYS A 251 17.70 -30.86 6.97
N GLY A 252 17.12 -30.18 5.98
CA GLY A 252 17.03 -30.63 4.59
C GLY A 252 15.65 -31.15 4.18
N VAL A 253 15.20 -32.28 4.75
CA VAL A 253 13.87 -32.86 4.48
C VAL A 253 13.24 -33.27 5.81
N GLY A 254 12.00 -32.85 6.04
CA GLY A 254 11.26 -33.19 7.25
C GLY A 254 9.76 -33.00 7.13
N ILE A 255 9.04 -33.24 8.22
CA ILE A 255 7.58 -33.16 8.29
C ILE A 255 7.18 -32.32 9.50
N VAL A 256 6.30 -31.34 9.30
CA VAL A 256 5.65 -30.60 10.39
C VAL A 256 4.14 -30.66 10.17
N SER A 257 3.39 -31.04 11.21
CA SER A 257 1.92 -31.17 11.16
C SER A 257 1.40 -32.04 9.99
N GLY A 258 2.15 -33.10 9.64
CA GLY A 258 1.79 -34.03 8.55
C GLY A 258 2.12 -33.52 7.14
N MET A 259 2.69 -32.31 7.00
CA MET A 259 3.08 -31.73 5.72
C MET A 259 4.59 -31.84 5.50
N MET A 260 5.00 -32.25 4.30
CA MET A 260 6.41 -32.25 3.89
C MET A 260 6.94 -30.82 3.86
N ILE A 261 8.12 -30.61 4.42
CA ILE A 261 8.78 -29.32 4.45
C ILE A 261 9.83 -29.26 3.34
N ASP A 262 9.63 -28.30 2.45
CA ASP A 262 10.55 -27.96 1.38
C ASP A 262 10.88 -26.45 1.36
N ALA A 263 11.67 -26.03 0.37
CA ALA A 263 12.05 -24.63 0.20
C ALA A 263 10.86 -23.68 -0.08
N ALA A 264 9.74 -24.19 -0.62
CA ALA A 264 8.55 -23.39 -0.88
C ALA A 264 7.77 -23.14 0.43
N VAL A 265 7.56 -24.17 1.24
CA VAL A 265 6.93 -24.06 2.56
C VAL A 265 7.76 -23.18 3.49
N ALA A 266 9.09 -23.32 3.48
CA ALA A 266 9.99 -22.44 4.23
C ALA A 266 9.90 -20.97 3.77
N ARG A 267 9.69 -20.71 2.48
CA ARG A 267 9.50 -19.34 1.96
C ARG A 267 8.21 -18.72 2.46
N GLN A 268 7.12 -19.49 2.52
CA GLN A 268 5.85 -19.04 3.10
C GLN A 268 6.01 -18.73 4.60
N ALA A 269 6.68 -19.60 5.36
CA ALA A 269 6.97 -19.38 6.77
C ALA A 269 7.78 -18.08 7.01
N ARG A 270 8.84 -17.84 6.23
CA ARG A 270 9.61 -16.58 6.32
C ARG A 270 8.74 -15.35 6.04
N ARG A 271 7.89 -15.40 5.02
CA ARG A 271 6.95 -14.31 4.71
C ARG A 271 5.98 -14.06 5.88
N LEU A 272 5.45 -15.12 6.49
CA LEU A 272 4.57 -15.01 7.64
C LEU A 272 5.26 -14.34 8.83
N LEU A 273 6.49 -14.76 9.15
CA LEU A 273 7.27 -14.17 10.24
C LEU A 273 7.64 -12.71 9.97
N ALA A 274 8.02 -12.37 8.73
CA ALA A 274 8.30 -11.00 8.33
C ALA A 274 7.09 -10.07 8.56
N ARG A 275 5.86 -10.53 8.27
CA ARG A 275 4.63 -9.77 8.59
C ARG A 275 4.42 -9.55 10.09
N ALA A 276 4.90 -10.47 10.93
CA ALA A 276 4.89 -10.33 12.37
C ALA A 276 6.05 -9.45 12.92
N GLY A 277 6.88 -8.87 12.05
CA GLY A 277 8.08 -8.14 12.44
C GLY A 277 9.21 -9.04 12.97
N ILE A 278 9.13 -10.34 12.72
CA ILE A 278 10.09 -11.35 13.16
C ILE A 278 10.97 -11.71 11.96
N PHE A 279 12.20 -11.24 11.96
CA PHE A 279 13.20 -11.58 10.95
C PHE A 279 14.15 -12.63 11.51
N SER A 280 14.34 -13.72 10.76
CA SER A 280 15.20 -14.86 11.07
C SER A 280 16.24 -15.07 9.99
#